data_AF-A0A1Z8PW13-F1
#
_entry.id   AF-A0A1Z8PW13-F1
#
_cell.length_a   1.000
_cell.length_b   1.000
_cell.length_c   1.000
_cell.angle_alpha   90.00
_cell.angle_beta   90.00
_cell.angle_gamma   90.00
#
_symmetry.space_group_name_H-M   'P 1'
#
loop_
_entity.id
_entity.type
_entity.pdbx_description
1 polymer ?
#
loop_
_entity_poly.entity_id
_entity_poly.type
_entity_poly.pdbx_seq_one_letter_code
_entity_poly.pdbx_strand_id
1 'polypeptide(L)'
;MNTKNDKGKNMSMMKNMTDYPLIGGVAKKAIRYTANKEADKITEHFKHYFTPQIALHETLKEQSFKIRHNVYCEELGYERIRYTGMETDIFDVHSKACVIKHNSSGTYAGTVRAILADNEQNLLPIEKYCANSIEERKTHPSNFDRNTIAEVSRLAVPSNFRRRSTEKHYGAGMGVINEETYSTEEIRCFPFITTSLYFSVMALLIQEGIKHVYIMVEPKLAKSMSFVGLHFKQIGELTNYHGRRAPYYISTDEALASLPDGFRGLYDYIDTSIQNSKETQQTHQFLESENAA
;
A
#
# COMPACT_ATOMS: atom_id res chain seq x y z
N MET A 1 -28.98 -32.09 -27.30
CA MET A 1 -27.60 -32.43 -27.71
C MET A 1 -26.79 -31.13 -27.77
N ASN A 2 -26.36 -30.62 -26.62
CA ASN A 2 -25.03 -30.78 -25.98
C ASN A 2 -23.91 -29.90 -26.59
N THR A 3 -24.05 -28.58 -26.48
CA THR A 3 -23.03 -27.56 -26.80
C THR A 3 -22.22 -27.09 -25.58
N LYS A 4 -22.43 -27.69 -24.40
CA LYS A 4 -21.73 -27.33 -23.16
C LYS A 4 -20.40 -28.08 -22.94
N ASN A 5 -20.05 -29.03 -23.80
CA ASN A 5 -18.93 -29.95 -23.58
C ASN A 5 -17.59 -29.55 -24.24
N ASP A 6 -17.54 -28.44 -24.98
CA ASP A 6 -16.37 -28.07 -25.78
C ASP A 6 -15.47 -27.01 -25.12
N LYS A 7 -16.05 -26.15 -24.28
CA LYS A 7 -15.28 -25.13 -23.52
C LYS A 7 -14.48 -25.71 -22.36
N GLY A 8 -14.96 -26.81 -21.76
CA GLY A 8 -14.26 -27.52 -20.68
C GLY A 8 -13.05 -28.32 -21.14
N LYS A 9 -13.06 -28.82 -22.39
CA LYS A 9 -11.93 -29.56 -22.98
C LYS A 9 -10.77 -28.64 -23.35
N ASN A 10 -11.03 -27.45 -23.91
CA ASN A 10 -9.97 -26.50 -24.29
C ASN A 10 -9.19 -25.94 -23.08
N MET A 11 -9.85 -25.75 -21.93
CA MET A 11 -9.19 -25.22 -20.72
C MET A 11 -8.45 -26.32 -19.92
N SER A 12 -8.85 -27.58 -20.09
CA SER A 12 -8.16 -28.77 -19.57
C SER A 12 -6.87 -29.08 -20.36
N MET A 13 -6.90 -28.87 -21.68
CA MET A 13 -5.74 -29.08 -22.56
C MET A 13 -4.58 -28.09 -22.28
N MET A 14 -4.91 -26.87 -21.83
CA MET A 14 -3.92 -25.84 -21.45
C MET A 14 -3.29 -26.07 -20.06
N LYS A 15 -3.93 -26.86 -19.19
CA LYS A 15 -3.39 -27.23 -17.86
C LYS A 15 -2.37 -28.36 -17.91
N ASN A 16 -2.29 -29.11 -19.03
CA ASN A 16 -1.37 -30.24 -19.21
C ASN A 16 -0.14 -29.90 -20.08
N MET A 17 0.06 -28.63 -20.45
CA MET A 17 1.24 -28.19 -21.23
C MET A 17 2.34 -27.57 -20.37
N THR A 18 2.14 -27.38 -19.07
CA THR A 18 3.17 -26.86 -18.15
C THR A 18 4.17 -27.92 -17.67
N ASP A 19 3.89 -29.21 -17.89
CA ASP A 19 4.73 -30.32 -17.43
C ASP A 19 5.71 -30.84 -18.51
N TYR A 20 5.78 -30.20 -19.68
CA TYR A 20 6.68 -30.60 -20.76
C TYR A 20 7.86 -29.61 -20.94
N PRO A 21 9.12 -30.03 -20.70
CA PRO A 21 10.30 -29.16 -20.72
C PRO A 21 10.72 -28.66 -22.12
N LEU A 22 9.88 -28.84 -23.15
CA LEU A 22 10.20 -28.60 -24.56
C LEU A 22 9.29 -27.57 -25.26
N ILE A 23 8.35 -26.93 -24.57
CA ILE A 23 7.48 -25.91 -25.19
C ILE A 23 8.19 -24.54 -25.10
N GLY A 24 8.86 -24.19 -26.20
CA GLY A 24 9.91 -23.18 -26.31
C GLY A 24 9.54 -21.70 -26.08
N GLY A 25 10.53 -20.83 -26.34
CA GLY A 25 10.48 -19.39 -26.04
C GLY A 25 9.27 -18.62 -26.59
N VAL A 26 8.63 -19.12 -27.66
CA VAL A 26 7.41 -18.53 -28.22
C VAL A 26 6.21 -18.66 -27.27
N ALA A 27 6.03 -19.81 -26.60
CA ALA A 27 4.95 -19.99 -25.63
C ALA A 27 5.17 -19.15 -24.37
N LYS A 28 6.41 -19.10 -23.86
CA LYS A 28 6.79 -18.19 -22.76
C LYS A 28 6.53 -16.72 -23.13
N LYS A 29 6.84 -16.32 -24.36
CA LYS A 29 6.58 -14.97 -24.88
C LYS A 29 5.08 -14.67 -24.97
N ALA A 30 4.26 -15.63 -25.42
CA ALA A 30 2.80 -15.48 -25.50
C ALA A 30 2.14 -15.41 -24.11
N ILE A 31 2.59 -16.22 -23.14
CA ILE A 31 2.13 -16.16 -21.75
C ILE A 31 2.48 -14.80 -21.13
N ARG A 32 3.74 -14.36 -21.27
CA ARG A 32 4.19 -13.05 -20.79
C ARG A 32 3.40 -11.90 -21.43
N TYR A 33 3.19 -11.95 -22.74
CA TYR A 33 2.39 -10.94 -23.45
C TYR A 33 0.95 -10.86 -22.93
N THR A 34 0.31 -12.01 -22.70
CA THR A 34 -1.07 -12.04 -22.20
C THR A 34 -1.14 -11.53 -20.76
N ALA A 35 -0.20 -11.93 -19.90
CA ALA A 35 -0.09 -11.43 -18.53
C ALA A 35 0.13 -9.90 -18.48
N ASN A 36 1.02 -9.38 -19.33
CA ASN A 36 1.26 -7.95 -19.46
C ASN A 36 0.01 -7.20 -19.92
N LYS A 37 -0.73 -7.73 -20.91
CA LYS A 37 -1.97 -7.11 -21.39
C LYS A 37 -3.05 -7.05 -20.30
N GLU A 38 -3.16 -8.07 -19.45
CA GLU A 38 -4.10 -8.05 -18.32
C GLU A 38 -3.64 -7.08 -17.21
N ALA A 39 -2.34 -6.99 -16.94
CA ALA A 39 -1.76 -5.99 -16.05
C ALA A 39 -2.03 -4.55 -16.53
N ASP A 40 -1.89 -4.29 -17.83
CA ASP A 40 -2.19 -3.00 -18.43
C ASP A 40 -3.66 -2.63 -18.23
N LYS A 41 -4.59 -3.56 -18.46
CA LYS A 41 -6.02 -3.32 -18.20
C LYS A 41 -6.32 -3.01 -16.74
N ILE A 42 -5.70 -3.75 -15.81
CA ILE A 42 -5.86 -3.49 -14.37
C ILE A 42 -5.36 -2.08 -14.03
N THR A 43 -4.22 -1.70 -14.60
CA THR A 43 -3.65 -0.36 -14.45
C THR A 43 -4.61 0.71 -14.97
N GLU A 44 -5.15 0.55 -16.19
CA GLU A 44 -6.10 1.50 -16.77
C GLU A 44 -7.41 1.60 -15.98
N HIS A 45 -7.95 0.48 -15.49
CA HIS A 45 -9.11 0.52 -14.61
C HIS A 45 -8.79 1.22 -13.29
N PHE A 46 -7.63 0.92 -12.68
CA PHE A 46 -7.23 1.56 -11.44
C PHE A 46 -7.11 3.08 -11.63
N LYS A 47 -6.48 3.55 -12.70
CA LYS A 47 -6.40 4.97 -13.07
C LYS A 47 -7.78 5.62 -13.20
N HIS A 48 -8.73 4.91 -13.82
CA HIS A 48 -10.07 5.41 -14.03
C HIS A 48 -10.80 5.66 -12.69
N TYR A 49 -10.69 4.72 -11.74
CA TYR A 49 -11.43 4.80 -10.48
C TYR A 49 -10.67 5.48 -9.34
N PHE A 50 -9.33 5.49 -9.36
CA PHE A 50 -8.53 5.88 -8.21
C PHE A 50 -7.36 6.80 -8.56
N THR A 51 -7.17 7.82 -7.72
CA THR A 51 -6.06 8.77 -7.83
C THR A 51 -5.26 8.80 -6.52
N PRO A 52 -4.00 8.32 -6.50
CA PRO A 52 -3.10 8.48 -5.37
C PRO A 52 -2.71 9.94 -5.15
N GLN A 53 -2.62 10.37 -3.90
CA GLN A 53 -2.24 11.73 -3.52
C GLN A 53 -1.38 11.72 -2.26
N ILE A 54 -0.42 12.63 -2.16
CA ILE A 54 0.28 12.93 -0.91
C ILE A 54 -0.57 13.91 -0.09
N ALA A 55 -0.63 13.79 1.23
CA ALA A 55 -1.37 14.68 2.11
C ALA A 55 -0.45 15.74 2.72
N LEU A 56 -0.23 16.86 2.01
CA LEU A 56 0.60 17.97 2.48
C LEU A 56 -0.20 19.08 3.16
N HIS A 57 -1.35 19.46 2.59
CA HIS A 57 -2.23 20.44 3.21
C HIS A 57 -3.09 19.85 4.32
N GLU A 58 -3.52 20.72 5.23
CA GLU A 58 -4.31 20.38 6.41
C GLU A 58 -5.59 19.61 6.04
N THR A 59 -6.30 20.08 5.02
CA THR A 59 -7.55 19.45 4.57
C THR A 59 -7.37 17.98 4.18
N LEU A 60 -6.26 17.63 3.52
CA LEU A 60 -5.98 16.27 3.09
C LEU A 60 -5.37 15.41 4.21
N LYS A 61 -4.60 16.03 5.12
CA LYS A 61 -4.15 15.40 6.37
C LYS A 61 -5.33 15.00 7.24
N GLU A 62 -6.32 15.87 7.39
CA GLU A 62 -7.55 15.55 8.11
C GLU A 62 -8.26 14.33 7.50
N GLN A 63 -8.27 14.17 6.18
CA GLN A 63 -8.87 12.97 5.57
C GLN A 63 -8.13 11.70 5.98
N SER A 64 -6.80 11.74 6.01
CA SER A 64 -5.98 10.63 6.53
C SER A 64 -6.34 10.32 8.00
N PHE A 65 -6.46 11.33 8.86
CA PHE A 65 -6.80 11.15 10.27
C PHE A 65 -8.23 10.61 10.48
N LYS A 66 -9.19 11.06 9.66
CA LYS A 66 -10.57 10.56 9.68
C LYS A 66 -10.65 9.10 9.23
N ILE A 67 -9.95 8.72 8.16
CA ILE A 67 -9.87 7.31 7.72
C ILE A 67 -9.24 6.44 8.82
N ARG A 68 -8.15 6.93 9.43
CA ARG A 68 -7.51 6.21 10.54
C ARG A 68 -8.43 6.05 11.73
N HIS A 69 -9.19 7.08 12.11
CA HIS A 69 -10.17 6.99 13.19
C HIS A 69 -11.25 5.95 12.88
N ASN A 70 -11.88 6.04 11.71
CA ASN A 70 -12.90 5.08 11.28
C ASN A 70 -12.37 3.64 11.36
N VAL A 71 -11.15 3.38 10.89
CA VAL A 71 -10.61 2.01 10.85
C VAL A 71 -10.05 1.57 12.22
N TYR A 72 -9.12 2.31 12.80
CA TYR A 72 -8.40 1.90 14.00
C TYR A 72 -9.20 2.10 15.30
N CYS A 73 -10.08 3.11 15.36
CA CYS A 73 -10.90 3.38 16.54
C CYS A 73 -12.26 2.71 16.44
N GLU A 74 -13.00 2.91 15.35
CA GLU A 74 -14.40 2.47 15.25
C GLU A 74 -14.53 1.03 14.76
N GLU A 75 -13.90 0.67 13.65
CA GLU A 75 -14.02 -0.68 13.07
C GLU A 75 -13.25 -1.74 13.86
N LEU A 76 -11.99 -1.47 14.21
CA LEU A 76 -11.08 -2.46 14.80
C LEU A 76 -10.99 -2.37 16.33
N GLY A 77 -11.34 -1.23 16.93
CA GLY A 77 -11.21 -1.00 18.37
C GLY A 77 -9.78 -1.09 18.90
N TYR A 78 -8.78 -0.84 18.05
CA TYR A 78 -7.36 -0.85 18.41
C TYR A 78 -6.95 0.40 19.18
N GLU A 79 -7.56 1.53 18.82
CA GLU A 79 -7.32 2.84 19.43
C GLU A 79 -8.61 3.38 20.06
N ARG A 80 -8.48 4.35 20.98
CA ARG A 80 -9.65 4.96 21.63
C ARG A 80 -10.42 5.85 20.65
N ILE A 81 -11.75 5.75 20.65
CA ILE A 81 -12.63 6.67 19.92
C ILE A 81 -12.44 8.10 20.45
N ARG A 82 -12.20 9.04 19.54
CA ARG A 82 -12.04 10.47 19.83
C ARG A 82 -13.23 11.29 19.33
N TYR A 83 -13.65 12.28 20.12
CA TYR A 83 -14.79 13.15 19.78
C TYR A 83 -14.55 13.99 18.50
N THR A 84 -13.28 14.24 18.16
CA THR A 84 -12.89 14.96 16.95
C THR A 84 -13.12 14.17 15.67
N GLY A 85 -13.38 12.86 15.76
CA GLY A 85 -13.43 11.97 14.59
C GLY A 85 -12.08 11.79 13.88
N MET A 86 -10.97 12.08 14.57
CA MET A 86 -9.63 12.04 13.99
C MET A 86 -8.68 11.26 14.90
N GLU A 87 -7.91 10.32 14.31
CA GLU A 87 -6.86 9.57 15.01
C GLU A 87 -5.51 10.21 14.72
N THR A 88 -4.86 10.69 15.77
CA THR A 88 -3.54 11.30 15.74
C THR A 88 -2.67 10.79 16.89
N ASP A 89 -1.37 10.67 16.64
CA ASP A 89 -0.35 10.34 17.62
C ASP A 89 0.84 11.30 17.55
N ILE A 90 1.84 11.06 18.40
CA ILE A 90 3.02 11.92 18.53
C ILE A 90 3.95 11.90 17.31
N PHE A 91 3.83 10.92 16.41
CA PHE A 91 4.67 10.81 15.21
C PHE A 91 4.09 11.58 14.03
N ASP A 92 2.82 12.01 14.12
CA ASP A 92 2.17 12.72 13.02
C ASP A 92 2.86 14.05 12.67
N VAL A 93 3.57 14.66 13.63
CA VAL A 93 4.31 15.92 13.45
C VAL A 93 5.45 15.84 12.43
N HIS A 94 6.09 14.67 12.27
CA HIS A 94 7.19 14.44 11.33
C HIS A 94 6.85 13.30 10.35
N SER A 95 5.56 13.19 10.03
CA SER A 95 5.06 12.20 9.09
C SER A 95 4.49 12.82 7.83
N LYS A 96 4.53 12.04 6.75
CA LYS A 96 3.82 12.31 5.51
C LYS A 96 2.84 11.16 5.29
N ALA A 97 1.62 11.49 4.89
CA ALA A 97 0.62 10.47 4.53
C ALA A 97 0.38 10.45 3.02
N CYS A 98 0.07 9.29 2.49
CA CYS A 98 -0.51 9.12 1.16
C CYS A 98 -1.94 8.64 1.32
N VAL A 99 -2.85 9.20 0.52
CA VAL A 99 -4.24 8.78 0.44
C VAL A 99 -4.58 8.38 -0.99
N ILE A 100 -5.60 7.55 -1.16
CA ILE A 100 -6.14 7.23 -2.48
C ILE A 100 -7.54 7.82 -2.59
N LYS A 101 -7.73 8.77 -3.50
CA LYS A 101 -9.04 9.32 -3.82
C LYS A 101 -9.80 8.35 -4.71
N HIS A 102 -11.07 8.13 -4.40
CA HIS A 102 -12.02 7.50 -5.29
C HIS A 102 -12.64 8.56 -6.20
N ASN A 103 -12.42 8.43 -7.51
CA ASN A 103 -12.64 9.51 -8.47
C ASN A 103 -14.12 9.89 -8.62
N SER A 104 -15.02 8.90 -8.61
CA SER A 104 -16.44 9.15 -8.87
C SER A 104 -17.16 9.77 -7.66
N SER A 105 -16.86 9.33 -6.44
CA SER A 105 -17.49 9.85 -5.22
C SER A 105 -16.73 11.06 -4.64
N GLY A 106 -15.47 11.25 -5.00
CA GLY A 106 -14.59 12.24 -4.38
C GLY A 106 -14.15 11.89 -2.95
N THR A 107 -14.58 10.75 -2.40
CA THR A 107 -14.16 10.26 -1.08
C THR A 107 -12.80 9.57 -1.16
N TYR A 108 -12.25 9.14 -0.02
CA TYR A 108 -10.93 8.50 0.04
C TYR A 108 -11.05 7.02 0.40
N ALA A 109 -10.41 6.19 -0.40
CA ALA A 109 -10.46 4.74 -0.34
C ALA A 109 -9.45 4.14 0.66
N GLY A 110 -8.49 4.92 1.13
CA GLY A 110 -7.55 4.50 2.15
C GLY A 110 -6.41 5.48 2.36
N THR A 111 -5.58 5.18 3.35
CA THR A 111 -4.40 5.97 3.73
C THR A 111 -3.25 5.09 4.20
N VAL A 112 -2.03 5.61 4.12
CA VAL A 112 -0.81 5.05 4.70
C VAL A 112 0.11 6.19 5.14
N ARG A 113 0.88 5.98 6.21
CA ARG A 113 1.78 6.97 6.79
C ARG A 113 3.24 6.54 6.63
N ALA A 114 4.10 7.46 6.22
CA ALA A 114 5.55 7.41 6.37
C ALA A 114 5.98 8.37 7.47
N ILE A 115 6.70 7.87 8.47
CA ILE A 115 7.33 8.65 9.52
C ILE A 115 8.80 8.81 9.13
N LEU A 116 9.24 10.05 8.95
CA LEU A 116 10.62 10.34 8.57
C LEU A 116 11.44 10.60 9.82
N ALA A 117 12.63 10.00 9.92
CA ALA A 117 13.51 10.31 11.03
C ALA A 117 14.04 11.74 10.94
N ASP A 118 14.46 12.22 9.75
CA ASP A 118 14.86 13.60 9.36
C ASP A 118 15.86 14.39 10.24
N ASN A 119 16.08 14.02 11.50
CA ASN A 119 17.07 14.51 12.44
C ASN A 119 17.24 13.52 13.61
N GLU A 120 18.12 13.85 14.55
CA GLU A 120 18.46 12.99 15.70
C GLU A 120 17.36 12.91 16.77
N GLN A 121 16.46 13.89 16.85
CA GLN A 121 15.41 13.97 17.87
C GLN A 121 14.13 13.20 17.47
N ASN A 122 13.90 13.08 16.16
CA ASN A 122 12.73 12.43 15.59
C ASN A 122 12.96 10.92 15.46
N LEU A 123 12.76 10.21 16.58
CA LEU A 123 12.86 8.75 16.63
C LEU A 123 11.69 8.06 15.92
N LEU A 124 11.99 6.99 15.19
CA LEU A 124 10.98 6.11 14.61
C LEU A 124 10.25 5.32 15.73
N PRO A 125 8.98 4.92 15.56
CA PRO A 125 8.27 4.11 16.54
C PRO A 125 9.01 2.82 16.92
N ILE A 126 9.66 2.15 15.97
CA ILE A 126 10.44 0.93 16.23
C ILE A 126 11.62 1.23 17.15
N GLU A 127 12.25 2.40 17.05
CA GLU A 127 13.32 2.83 17.96
C GLU A 127 12.76 3.16 19.35
N LYS A 128 11.61 3.84 19.40
CA LYS A 128 11.02 4.29 20.66
C LYS A 128 10.44 3.15 21.49
N TYR A 129 9.82 2.17 20.85
CA TYR A 129 9.05 1.12 21.53
C TYR A 129 9.63 -0.28 21.39
N CYS A 130 10.46 -0.52 20.38
CA CYS A 130 10.89 -1.87 19.99
C CYS A 130 12.40 -2.00 19.75
N ALA A 131 13.23 -1.06 20.23
CA ALA A 131 14.68 -1.09 19.98
C ALA A 131 15.32 -2.42 20.39
N ASN A 132 14.92 -2.98 21.54
CA ASN A 132 15.43 -4.25 22.05
C ASN A 132 14.91 -5.48 21.28
N SER A 133 13.91 -5.32 20.41
CA SER A 133 13.32 -6.39 19.61
C SER A 133 13.96 -6.54 18.24
N ILE A 134 14.89 -5.65 17.87
CA ILE A 134 15.65 -5.74 16.61
C ILE A 134 16.86 -6.65 16.83
N GLU A 135 16.79 -7.86 16.30
CA GLU A 135 17.85 -8.87 16.44
C GLU A 135 18.91 -8.74 15.34
N GLU A 136 18.48 -8.34 14.14
CA GLU A 136 19.38 -8.18 12.99
C GLU A 136 20.18 -6.89 13.13
N ARG A 137 21.40 -7.00 13.65
CA ARG A 137 22.27 -5.85 13.89
C ARG A 137 22.58 -5.06 12.63
N LYS A 138 22.71 -5.68 11.44
CA LYS A 138 23.11 -4.95 10.22
C LYS A 138 22.08 -3.94 9.76
N THR A 139 20.80 -4.26 9.96
CA THR A 139 19.66 -3.42 9.57
C THR A 139 19.13 -2.60 10.74
N HIS A 140 19.89 -2.44 11.82
CA HIS A 140 19.47 -1.60 12.95
C HIS A 140 19.42 -0.12 12.52
N PRO A 141 18.37 0.66 12.87
CA PRO A 141 18.23 2.07 12.49
C PRO A 141 19.46 2.93 12.79
N SER A 142 20.14 2.68 13.92
CA SER A 142 21.34 3.41 14.33
C SER A 142 22.56 3.25 13.41
N ASN A 143 22.53 2.35 12.43
CA ASN A 143 23.63 2.15 11.49
C ASN A 143 23.51 3.00 10.22
N PHE A 144 22.41 3.73 10.07
CA PHE A 144 22.09 4.48 8.88
C PHE A 144 21.94 5.96 9.21
N ASP A 145 22.17 6.81 8.20
CA ASP A 145 21.94 8.24 8.32
C ASP A 145 20.44 8.51 8.57
N ARG A 146 20.11 9.34 9.58
CA ARG A 146 18.73 9.72 9.93
C ARG A 146 17.92 10.19 8.73
N ASN A 147 18.55 10.91 7.81
CA ASN A 147 17.89 11.45 6.61
C ASN A 147 17.56 10.38 5.57
N THR A 148 18.01 9.13 5.77
CA THR A 148 17.83 8.02 4.84
C THR A 148 16.93 6.92 5.39
N ILE A 149 16.36 7.11 6.60
CA ILE A 149 15.51 6.11 7.25
C ILE A 149 14.08 6.61 7.47
N ALA A 150 13.12 5.70 7.35
CA ALA A 150 11.72 5.96 7.63
C ALA A 150 11.01 4.74 8.20
N GLU A 151 9.85 4.94 8.82
CA GLU A 151 8.94 3.87 9.22
C GLU A 151 7.57 4.03 8.55
N VAL A 152 7.09 2.97 7.91
CA VAL A 152 5.73 2.90 7.36
C VAL A 152 4.78 2.37 8.42
N SER A 153 3.68 3.10 8.64
CA SER A 153 2.67 2.76 9.63
C SER A 153 1.27 3.18 9.18
N ARG A 154 0.25 2.84 9.98
CA ARG A 154 -1.14 3.32 9.81
C ARG A 154 -1.76 3.08 8.43
N LEU A 155 -1.43 1.97 7.77
CA LEU A 155 -2.18 1.52 6.59
C LEU A 155 -3.65 1.29 7.00
N ALA A 156 -4.59 1.99 6.38
CA ALA A 156 -6.02 1.86 6.65
C ALA A 156 -6.83 1.90 5.35
N VAL A 157 -7.70 0.91 5.18
CA VAL A 157 -8.66 0.82 4.07
C VAL A 157 -10.04 0.58 4.70
N PRO A 158 -10.97 1.56 4.60
CA PRO A 158 -12.33 1.41 5.10
C PRO A 158 -13.03 0.17 4.53
N SER A 159 -13.91 -0.42 5.33
CA SER A 159 -14.62 -1.67 5.01
C SER A 159 -15.35 -1.68 3.66
N ASN A 160 -15.88 -0.55 3.22
CA ASN A 160 -16.58 -0.38 1.93
C ASN A 160 -15.66 -0.38 0.71
N PHE A 161 -14.34 -0.28 0.88
CA PHE A 161 -13.33 -0.42 -0.16
C PHE A 161 -12.51 -1.73 -0.04
N ARG A 162 -12.89 -2.62 0.89
CA ARG A 162 -12.29 -3.96 1.02
C ARG A 162 -13.12 -4.98 0.26
N ARG A 163 -12.46 -5.85 -0.50
CA ARG A 163 -13.14 -6.96 -1.16
C ARG A 163 -13.48 -8.06 -0.14
N ARG A 164 -14.62 -8.76 -0.30
CA ARG A 164 -15.04 -9.86 0.59
C ARG A 164 -13.92 -10.89 0.77
N SER A 165 -13.45 -11.09 2.00
CA SER A 165 -12.76 -12.33 2.37
C SER A 165 -13.83 -13.42 2.47
N THR A 166 -13.67 -14.52 1.73
CA THR A 166 -14.50 -15.73 1.92
C THR A 166 -14.24 -16.40 3.27
N GLU A 167 -13.19 -15.99 3.99
CA GLU A 167 -12.85 -16.49 5.31
C GLU A 167 -13.30 -15.50 6.40
N LYS A 168 -14.22 -15.94 7.25
CA LYS A 168 -14.59 -15.29 8.51
C LYS A 168 -13.43 -15.40 9.50
N HIS A 169 -12.41 -14.56 9.36
CA HIS A 169 -11.40 -14.40 10.40
C HIS A 169 -11.64 -13.09 11.17
N TYR A 170 -11.80 -13.21 12.48
CA TYR A 170 -11.81 -12.09 13.42
C TYR A 170 -10.54 -11.23 13.19
N GLY A 171 -10.72 -9.99 12.73
CA GLY A 171 -9.64 -9.05 12.39
C GLY A 171 -9.66 -8.57 10.94
N ALA A 172 -10.26 -9.32 10.02
CA ALA A 172 -10.63 -8.80 8.70
C ALA A 172 -12.04 -8.23 8.80
N GLY A 173 -12.15 -6.92 9.05
CA GLY A 173 -13.45 -6.27 9.23
C GLY A 173 -14.39 -6.64 8.08
N MET A 174 -15.57 -7.14 8.44
CA MET A 174 -16.65 -7.59 7.55
C MET A 174 -17.06 -6.45 6.60
N GLY A 175 -16.36 -6.32 5.47
CA GLY A 175 -16.70 -5.36 4.43
C GLY A 175 -17.98 -5.78 3.73
N VAL A 176 -19.07 -5.07 4.01
CA VAL A 176 -20.29 -5.13 3.19
C VAL A 176 -20.01 -4.26 1.97
N ILE A 177 -19.61 -4.88 0.86
CA ILE A 177 -19.60 -4.18 -0.43
C ILE A 177 -21.06 -4.07 -0.84
N ASN A 178 -21.57 -2.85 -0.98
CA ASN A 178 -22.86 -2.63 -1.61
C ASN A 178 -22.68 -2.79 -3.13
N GLU A 179 -23.06 -3.95 -3.66
CA GLU A 179 -22.98 -4.24 -5.10
C GLU A 179 -23.92 -3.37 -5.93
N GLU A 180 -24.87 -2.65 -5.31
CA GLU A 180 -25.71 -1.66 -5.99
C GLU A 180 -24.97 -0.33 -6.24
N THR A 181 -23.84 -0.09 -5.56
CA THR A 181 -23.13 1.20 -5.61
C THR A 181 -21.96 1.22 -6.60
N TYR A 182 -21.32 0.08 -6.86
CA TYR A 182 -20.07 0.01 -7.63
C TYR A 182 -20.18 -0.91 -8.83
N SER A 183 -19.50 -0.55 -9.93
CA SER A 183 -19.44 -1.40 -11.12
C SER A 183 -18.59 -2.66 -10.88
N THR A 184 -18.78 -3.70 -11.71
CA THR A 184 -17.98 -4.94 -11.59
C THR A 184 -16.50 -4.68 -11.84
N GLU A 185 -16.18 -3.79 -12.78
CA GLU A 185 -14.83 -3.36 -13.13
C GLU A 185 -14.15 -2.64 -11.95
N GLU A 186 -14.89 -1.81 -11.23
CA GLU A 186 -14.42 -1.11 -10.04
C GLU A 186 -14.12 -2.05 -8.88
N ILE A 187 -15.02 -3.00 -8.59
CA ILE A 187 -14.83 -3.99 -7.52
C ILE A 187 -13.57 -4.85 -7.77
N ARG A 188 -13.18 -5.06 -9.03
CA ARG A 188 -11.92 -5.77 -9.37
C ARG A 188 -10.67 -4.98 -8.98
N CYS A 189 -10.79 -3.66 -8.79
CA CYS A 189 -9.68 -2.80 -8.38
C CYS A 189 -9.45 -2.79 -6.86
N PHE A 190 -10.45 -3.15 -6.04
CA PHE A 190 -10.36 -3.10 -4.58
C PHE A 190 -9.17 -3.88 -3.99
N PRO A 191 -8.83 -5.10 -4.46
CA PRO A 191 -7.63 -5.81 -4.00
C PRO A 191 -6.32 -5.04 -4.20
N PHE A 192 -6.28 -4.10 -5.14
CA PHE A 192 -5.10 -3.31 -5.45
C PHE A 192 -5.00 -2.03 -4.61
N ILE A 193 -6.03 -1.63 -3.86
CA ILE A 193 -5.97 -0.40 -3.03
C ILE A 193 -4.84 -0.51 -2.00
N THR A 194 -4.73 -1.63 -1.28
CA THR A 194 -3.64 -1.86 -0.33
C THR A 194 -2.26 -1.85 -1.00
N THR A 195 -2.12 -2.54 -2.14
CA THR A 195 -0.89 -2.55 -2.92
C THR A 195 -0.52 -1.15 -3.38
N SER A 196 -1.49 -0.39 -3.88
CA SER A 196 -1.30 0.98 -4.35
C SER A 196 -0.95 1.94 -3.22
N LEU A 197 -1.45 1.73 -2.00
CA LEU A 197 -1.03 2.50 -0.83
C LEU A 197 0.45 2.24 -0.53
N TYR A 198 0.88 0.97 -0.52
CA TYR A 198 2.31 0.64 -0.34
C TYR A 198 3.19 1.20 -1.46
N PHE A 199 2.74 1.15 -2.71
CA PHE A 199 3.45 1.79 -3.83
C PHE A 199 3.46 3.31 -3.72
N SER A 200 2.40 3.93 -3.19
CA SER A 200 2.34 5.38 -2.96
C SER A 200 3.38 5.82 -1.94
N VAL A 201 3.48 5.11 -0.81
CA VAL A 201 4.49 5.43 0.21
C VAL A 201 5.89 5.05 -0.26
N MET A 202 6.06 3.97 -1.03
CA MET A 202 7.35 3.63 -1.64
C MET A 202 7.83 4.72 -2.61
N ALA A 203 6.96 5.19 -3.52
CA ALA A 203 7.27 6.28 -4.44
C ALA A 203 7.65 7.56 -3.68
N LEU A 204 6.84 7.94 -2.68
CA LEU A 204 7.15 9.06 -1.79
C LEU A 204 8.54 8.91 -1.15
N LEU A 205 8.83 7.76 -0.54
CA LEU A 205 10.10 7.54 0.16
C LEU A 205 11.31 7.59 -0.80
N ILE A 206 11.17 7.05 -2.01
CA ILE A 206 12.20 7.16 -3.06
C ILE A 206 12.44 8.62 -3.45
N GLN A 207 11.37 9.39 -3.69
CA GLN A 207 11.45 10.82 -4.04
C GLN A 207 12.07 11.67 -2.91
N GLU A 208 11.97 11.22 -1.65
CA GLU A 208 12.56 11.86 -0.48
C GLU A 208 14.00 11.37 -0.20
N GLY A 209 14.56 10.49 -1.03
CA GLY A 209 15.91 9.95 -0.84
C GLY A 209 16.06 8.94 0.30
N ILE A 210 14.94 8.39 0.79
CA ILE A 210 14.94 7.37 1.84
C ILE A 210 15.39 6.04 1.24
N LYS A 211 16.30 5.36 1.94
CA LYS A 211 16.92 4.10 1.54
C LYS A 211 16.49 2.92 2.40
N HIS A 212 16.20 3.18 3.67
CA HIS A 212 15.99 2.17 4.70
C HIS A 212 14.61 2.33 5.32
N VAL A 213 13.74 1.34 5.13
CA VAL A 213 12.34 1.44 5.56
C VAL A 213 12.03 0.34 6.55
N TYR A 214 11.45 0.74 7.68
CA TYR A 214 10.97 -0.14 8.72
C TYR A 214 9.45 -0.25 8.69
N ILE A 215 8.92 -1.40 9.08
CA ILE A 215 7.48 -1.63 9.14
C ILE A 215 7.12 -2.75 10.12
N MET A 216 6.06 -2.55 10.90
CA MET A 216 5.51 -3.56 11.84
C MET A 216 4.18 -4.11 11.31
N VAL A 217 4.21 -5.33 10.74
CA VAL A 217 3.04 -5.93 10.07
C VAL A 217 2.86 -7.41 10.41
N GLU A 218 1.68 -7.94 10.10
CA GLU A 218 1.42 -9.37 10.20
C GLU A 218 2.26 -10.17 9.18
N PRO A 219 2.79 -11.36 9.55
CA PRO A 219 3.54 -12.19 8.61
C PRO A 219 2.78 -12.57 7.34
N LYS A 220 1.46 -12.74 7.43
CA LYS A 220 0.60 -13.01 6.26
C LYS A 220 0.62 -11.84 5.28
N LEU A 221 0.57 -10.61 5.79
CA LEU A 221 0.64 -9.42 4.94
C LEU A 221 2.03 -9.30 4.30
N ALA A 222 3.10 -9.50 5.07
CA ALA A 222 4.47 -9.50 4.53
C ALA A 222 4.64 -10.53 3.40
N LYS A 223 4.12 -11.74 3.58
CA LYS A 223 4.09 -12.76 2.53
C LYS A 223 3.27 -12.32 1.32
N SER A 224 2.10 -11.72 1.51
CA SER A 224 1.28 -11.21 0.41
C SER A 224 1.99 -10.12 -0.39
N MET A 225 2.74 -9.24 0.29
CA MET A 225 3.47 -8.15 -0.33
C MET A 225 4.67 -8.63 -1.16
N SER A 226 5.25 -9.80 -0.82
CA SER A 226 6.33 -10.39 -1.63
C SER A 226 5.88 -10.73 -3.07
N PHE A 227 4.60 -10.99 -3.32
CA PHE A 227 4.07 -11.25 -4.66
C PHE A 227 4.07 -10.02 -5.57
N VAL A 228 4.13 -8.82 -4.98
CA VAL A 228 4.15 -7.54 -5.69
C VAL A 228 5.54 -6.89 -5.70
N GLY A 229 6.59 -7.64 -5.32
CA GLY A 229 7.98 -7.18 -5.31
C GLY A 229 8.45 -6.54 -4.00
N LEU A 230 7.57 -6.44 -3.00
CA LEU A 230 7.91 -5.85 -1.70
C LEU A 230 8.40 -6.96 -0.75
N HIS A 231 9.70 -7.24 -0.83
CA HIS A 231 10.35 -8.29 -0.03
C HIS A 231 10.77 -7.75 1.34
N PHE A 232 9.89 -7.92 2.33
CA PHE A 232 10.18 -7.55 3.71
C PHE A 232 11.09 -8.57 4.40
N LYS A 233 12.28 -8.15 4.84
CA LYS A 233 13.18 -8.94 5.68
C LYS A 233 12.73 -8.82 7.14
N GLN A 234 12.36 -9.92 7.78
CA GLN A 234 12.05 -9.91 9.20
C GLN A 234 13.32 -9.61 10.01
N ILE A 235 13.24 -8.68 10.96
CA ILE A 235 14.39 -8.19 11.74
C ILE A 235 14.24 -8.41 13.25
N GLY A 236 13.17 -9.07 13.67
CA GLY A 236 12.88 -9.33 15.07
C GLY A 236 11.72 -10.28 15.27
N GLU A 237 11.48 -10.62 16.53
CA GLU A 237 10.51 -11.63 16.92
C GLU A 237 9.05 -11.20 16.76
N LEU A 238 8.19 -12.21 16.66
CA LEU A 238 6.75 -12.01 16.59
C LEU A 238 6.22 -11.52 17.95
N THR A 239 5.56 -10.37 17.96
CA THR A 239 5.03 -9.72 19.15
C THR A 239 3.52 -9.52 19.02
N ASN A 240 2.80 -9.56 20.16
CA ASN A 240 1.39 -9.24 20.19
C ASN A 240 1.18 -7.73 20.33
N TYR A 241 0.98 -7.04 19.22
CA TYR A 241 0.74 -5.61 19.11
C TYR A 241 -0.33 -5.37 18.04
N HIS A 242 -1.57 -5.10 18.47
CA HIS A 242 -2.75 -5.05 17.59
C HIS A 242 -2.84 -6.27 16.65
N GLY A 243 -2.72 -7.46 17.25
CA GLY A 243 -2.54 -8.75 16.58
C GLY A 243 -1.10 -9.25 16.61
N ARG A 244 -0.84 -10.42 16.00
CA ARG A 244 0.52 -10.99 15.90
C ARG A 244 1.28 -10.35 14.75
N ARG A 245 2.26 -9.51 15.08
CA ARG A 245 3.06 -8.74 14.12
C ARG A 245 4.55 -8.95 14.37
N ALA A 246 5.37 -8.78 13.36
CA ALA A 246 6.82 -8.74 13.50
C ALA A 246 7.37 -7.45 12.88
N PRO A 247 8.53 -6.97 13.33
CA PRO A 247 9.23 -5.89 12.68
C PRO A 247 9.94 -6.40 11.43
N TYR A 248 9.87 -5.61 10.36
CA TYR A 248 10.52 -5.87 9.09
C TYR A 248 11.32 -4.65 8.61
N TYR A 249 12.28 -4.95 7.75
CA TYR A 249 13.09 -4.00 7.00
C TYR A 249 12.93 -4.23 5.50
N ILE A 250 13.00 -3.15 4.71
CA ILE A 250 13.14 -3.21 3.25
C ILE A 250 13.98 -2.04 2.77
N SER A 251 14.79 -2.28 1.72
CA SER A 251 15.46 -1.22 0.98
C SER A 251 14.56 -0.72 -0.14
N THR A 252 14.47 0.61 -0.31
CA THR A 252 13.72 1.20 -1.44
C THR A 252 14.34 0.83 -2.80
N ASP A 253 15.68 0.76 -2.88
CA ASP A 253 16.40 0.32 -4.08
C ASP A 253 16.06 -1.13 -4.44
N GLU A 254 16.11 -2.04 -3.45
CA GLU A 254 15.76 -3.45 -3.65
C GLU A 254 14.28 -3.62 -4.01
N ALA A 255 13.39 -2.85 -3.37
CA ALA A 255 11.96 -2.86 -3.67
C ALA A 255 11.67 -2.46 -5.12
N LEU A 256 12.33 -1.39 -5.60
CA LEU A 256 12.16 -0.92 -6.98
C LEU A 256 12.75 -1.90 -7.99
N ALA A 257 13.92 -2.47 -7.70
CA ALA A 257 14.57 -3.47 -8.54
C ALA A 257 13.77 -4.78 -8.62
N SER A 258 13.03 -5.14 -7.56
CA SER A 258 12.25 -6.38 -7.47
C SER A 258 10.82 -6.25 -8.00
N LEU A 259 10.43 -5.06 -8.47
CA LEU A 259 9.07 -4.79 -8.95
C LEU A 259 8.75 -5.64 -10.19
N PRO A 260 7.74 -6.53 -10.15
CA PRO A 260 7.41 -7.37 -11.30
C PRO A 260 6.88 -6.54 -12.47
N ASP A 261 7.16 -6.99 -13.71
CA ASP A 261 6.67 -6.35 -14.95
C ASP A 261 5.17 -6.01 -14.89
N GLY A 262 4.34 -6.93 -14.36
CA GLY A 262 2.89 -6.76 -14.26
C GLY A 262 2.42 -5.69 -13.25
N PHE A 263 3.31 -5.18 -12.41
CA PHE A 263 3.02 -4.07 -11.50
C PHE A 263 3.72 -2.77 -11.90
N ARG A 264 4.59 -2.80 -12.92
CA ARG A 264 5.37 -1.63 -13.33
C ARG A 264 4.48 -0.48 -13.79
N GLY A 265 3.52 -0.74 -14.67
CA GLY A 265 2.60 0.29 -15.15
C GLY A 265 1.74 0.91 -14.03
N LEU A 266 1.34 0.12 -13.04
CA LEU A 266 0.62 0.62 -11.88
C LEU A 266 1.51 1.50 -11.00
N TYR A 267 2.73 1.05 -10.71
CA TYR A 267 3.70 1.83 -9.94
C TYR A 267 4.07 3.14 -10.64
N ASP A 268 4.37 3.12 -11.95
CA ASP A 268 4.76 4.32 -12.70
C ASP A 268 3.63 5.37 -12.70
N TYR A 269 2.36 4.92 -12.77
CA TYR A 269 1.20 5.80 -12.59
C TYR A 269 1.13 6.41 -11.18
N ILE A 270 1.34 5.58 -10.16
CA ILE A 270 1.30 6.03 -8.76
C ILE A 270 2.43 7.03 -8.49
N ASP A 271 3.65 6.73 -8.92
CA ASP A 271 4.81 7.61 -8.76
C ASP A 271 4.57 8.99 -9.40
N THR A 272 4.09 8.99 -10.64
CA THR A 272 3.69 10.22 -11.35
C THR A 272 2.57 10.96 -10.62
N SER A 273 1.56 10.25 -10.09
CA SER A 273 0.45 10.85 -9.36
C SER A 273 0.89 11.51 -8.05
N ILE A 274 1.79 10.85 -7.32
CA ILE A 274 2.37 11.39 -6.08
C ILE A 274 3.22 12.62 -6.38
N GLN A 275 4.05 12.58 -7.42
CA GLN A 275 4.87 13.72 -7.85
C GLN A 275 3.99 14.93 -8.23
N ASN A 276 2.99 14.72 -9.11
CA ASN A 276 2.06 15.78 -9.52
C ASN A 276 1.27 16.34 -8.34
N SER A 277 0.82 15.48 -7.43
CA SER A 277 0.09 15.87 -6.23
C SER A 277 0.96 16.70 -5.29
N LYS A 278 2.26 16.39 -5.17
CA LYS A 278 3.24 17.14 -4.39
C LYS A 278 3.46 18.53 -4.97
N GLU A 279 3.72 18.62 -6.27
CA GLU A 279 3.95 19.90 -6.98
C GLU A 279 2.74 20.83 -6.90
N THR A 280 1.54 20.27 -7.13
CA THR A 280 0.28 21.03 -7.05
C THR A 280 0.09 21.66 -5.67
N GLN A 281 0.30 20.87 -4.61
CA GLN A 281 0.11 21.33 -3.23
C GLN A 281 1.18 22.33 -2.77
N GLN A 282 2.43 22.12 -3.18
CA GLN A 282 3.49 23.10 -2.92
C GLN A 282 3.21 24.45 -3.59
N THR A 283 2.68 24.43 -4.82
CA THR A 283 2.29 25.64 -5.54
C THR A 283 1.15 26.38 -4.83
N HIS A 284 0.12 25.65 -4.39
CA HIS A 284 -0.98 26.24 -3.61
C HIS A 284 -0.49 26.88 -2.31
N GLN A 285 0.39 26.20 -1.57
CA GLN A 285 0.94 26.72 -0.32
C GLN A 285 1.73 28.02 -0.52
N PHE A 286 2.51 28.10 -1.61
CA PHE A 286 3.25 29.31 -1.99
C PHE A 286 2.31 30.48 -2.31
N LEU A 287 1.28 30.26 -3.12
CA LEU A 287 0.28 31.29 -3.46
C LEU A 287 -0.52 31.76 -2.24
N GLU A 288 -0.84 30.87 -1.30
CA GLU A 288 -1.52 31.25 -0.05
C GLU A 288 -0.63 32.12 0.84
N SER A 289 0.68 31.82 0.90
CA SER A 289 1.64 32.63 1.67
C SER A 289 1.88 34.02 1.07
N GLU A 290 1.88 34.14 -0.26
CA GLU A 290 2.06 35.43 -0.93
C GLU A 290 0.83 36.33 -0.74
N ASN A 291 -0.37 35.76 -0.74
CA ASN A 291 -1.60 36.53 -0.52
C ASN A 291 -1.84 36.90 0.95
N ALA A 292 -1.17 36.24 1.89
CA ALA A 292 -1.25 36.53 3.32
C ALA A 292 -0.19 37.55 3.81
N ALA A 293 0.78 37.90 2.95
CA ALA A 293 1.84 38.87 3.22
C ALA A 293 1.48 40.27 2.69
#